data_AF-A0A847YV13-F1
#
_entry.id   AF-A0A847YV13-F1
#
_cell.length_a   1.000
_cell.length_b   1.000
_cell.length_c   1.000
_cell.angle_alpha   90.00
_cell.angle_beta   90.00
_cell.angle_gamma   90.00
#
_symmetry.space_group_name_H-M   'P 1'
#
loop_
_entity.id
_entity.type
_entity.pdbx_description
1 polymer ?
#
loop_
_entity_poly.entity_id
_entity_poly.type
_entity_poly.pdbx_seq_one_letter_code
_entity_poly.pdbx_strand_id
1 'polypeptide(L)'
;MPDGVARVWREVVAAYGDGVEAICGPDLEGYCGQVARLRDAQERLARDGLIVSDPKGNPIPHPALAIEKVAQDEIRKWGSQFKPRRRRG
;
A
#
# COMPACT_ATOMS: atom_id res chain seq x y z
N MET A 1 -5.73 14.34 2.98
CA MET A 1 -5.14 13.01 2.75
C MET A 1 -3.82 12.92 3.52
N PRO A 2 -3.52 11.83 4.25
CA PRO A 2 -2.24 11.66 4.96
C PRO A 2 -1.03 11.64 4.01
N ASP A 3 0.15 12.07 4.46
CA ASP A 3 1.34 12.27 3.61
C ASP A 3 1.76 11.02 2.83
N GLY A 4 1.77 9.86 3.49
CA GLY A 4 2.10 8.58 2.84
C GLY A 4 1.12 8.23 1.70
N VAL A 5 -0.16 8.55 1.90
CA VAL A 5 -1.22 8.33 0.90
C VAL A 5 -1.09 9.33 -0.25
N ALA A 6 -0.84 10.61 0.05
CA ALA A 6 -0.64 11.65 -0.96
C ALA A 6 0.62 11.42 -1.82
N ARG A 7 1.67 10.83 -1.24
CA ARG A 7 2.84 10.38 -1.98
C ARG A 7 2.49 9.28 -2.97
N VAL A 8 1.81 8.23 -2.53
CA VAL A 8 1.38 7.14 -3.42
C VAL A 8 0.45 7.66 -4.51
N TRP A 9 -0.50 8.53 -4.18
CA TRP A 9 -1.41 9.13 -5.16
C TRP A 9 -0.64 9.79 -6.29
N ARG A 10 0.35 10.64 -5.96
CA ARG A 10 1.19 11.30 -6.97
C ARG A 10 1.97 10.32 -7.84
N GLU A 11 2.50 9.25 -7.24
CA GLU A 11 3.22 8.19 -7.97
C GLU A 11 2.29 7.46 -8.94
N VAL A 12 1.08 7.08 -8.50
CA VAL A 12 0.10 6.36 -9.34
C VAL A 12 -0.38 7.25 -10.48
N VAL A 13 -0.74 8.51 -10.18
CA VAL A 13 -1.20 9.47 -11.20
C VAL A 13 -0.11 9.72 -12.24
N ALA A 14 1.14 9.93 -11.80
CA ALA A 14 2.26 10.13 -12.71
C ALA A 14 2.56 8.89 -13.56
N ALA A 15 2.47 7.69 -12.97
CA ALA A 15 2.72 6.44 -13.68
C ALA A 15 1.60 6.07 -14.67
N TYR A 16 0.35 6.43 -14.37
CA TYR A 16 -0.79 6.15 -15.22
C TYR A 16 -0.74 6.99 -16.51
N GLY A 17 -0.38 8.28 -16.39
CA GLY A 17 -0.23 9.18 -17.52
C GLY A 17 -1.57 9.59 -18.14
N ASP A 18 -1.66 9.56 -19.46
CA ASP A 18 -2.82 10.05 -20.21
C ASP A 18 -4.12 9.32 -19.82
N GLY A 19 -5.18 10.08 -19.53
CA GLY A 19 -6.49 9.54 -19.15
C GLY A 19 -6.61 9.13 -17.67
N VAL A 20 -5.72 9.65 -16.81
CA VAL A 20 -5.74 9.42 -15.36
C VAL A 20 -7.04 9.86 -14.69
N GLU A 21 -7.78 10.79 -15.29
CA GLU A 21 -9.09 11.24 -14.83
C GLU A 21 -10.08 10.08 -14.71
N ALA A 22 -9.90 9.02 -15.50
CA ALA A 22 -10.75 7.82 -15.45
C ALA A 22 -10.56 6.96 -14.19
N ILE A 23 -9.46 7.15 -13.46
CA ILE A 23 -9.17 6.44 -12.21
C ILE A 23 -9.21 7.37 -10.99
N CYS A 24 -9.22 8.69 -11.19
CA CYS A 24 -9.29 9.67 -10.10
C CYS A 24 -10.64 9.58 -9.36
N GLY A 25 -10.59 9.37 -8.04
CA GLY A 25 -11.77 9.35 -7.20
C GLY A 25 -11.54 8.66 -5.86
N PRO A 26 -12.60 8.43 -5.07
CA PRO A 26 -12.53 7.78 -3.76
C PRO A 26 -11.88 6.39 -3.80
N ASP A 27 -12.08 5.64 -4.89
CA ASP A 27 -11.49 4.32 -5.08
C ASP A 27 -9.96 4.37 -5.18
N LEU A 28 -9.43 5.37 -5.91
CA LEU A 28 -7.99 5.59 -5.99
C LEU A 28 -7.42 6.04 -4.64
N GLU A 29 -8.15 6.86 -3.89
CA GLU A 29 -7.73 7.29 -2.55
C GLU A 29 -7.67 6.08 -1.60
N GLY A 30 -8.68 5.21 -1.66
CA GLY A 30 -8.72 3.95 -0.91
C GLY A 30 -7.54 3.03 -1.27
N TYR A 31 -7.27 2.84 -2.56
CA TYR A 31 -6.13 2.07 -3.05
C TYR A 31 -4.79 2.64 -2.58
N CYS A 32 -4.59 3.95 -2.73
CA CYS A 32 -3.39 4.63 -2.26
C CYS A 32 -3.22 4.48 -0.73
N GLY A 33 -4.32 4.47 0.01
CA GLY A 33 -4.35 4.18 1.44
C GLY A 33 -3.79 2.79 1.77
N GLN A 34 -4.20 1.76 1.02
CA GLN A 34 -3.70 0.40 1.24
C GLN A 34 -2.22 0.27 0.88
N VAL A 35 -1.78 0.87 -0.23
CA VAL A 35 -0.35 0.88 -0.60
C VAL A 35 0.51 1.60 0.44
N ALA A 36 0.02 2.72 0.99
CA ALA A 36 0.73 3.42 2.06
C ALA A 36 0.85 2.57 3.33
N ARG A 37 -0.22 1.86 3.73
CA ARG A 37 -0.18 0.92 4.87
C ARG A 37 0.77 -0.25 4.63
N LEU A 38 0.80 -0.78 3.40
CA LEU A 38 1.73 -1.83 3.03
C LEU A 38 3.18 -1.38 3.22
N ARG A 39 3.53 -0.19 2.70
CA ARG A 39 4.88 0.36 2.82
C ARG A 39 5.27 0.61 4.28
N ASP A 40 4.39 1.21 5.08
CA ASP A 40 4.63 1.42 6.52
C ASP A 40 4.81 0.09 7.28
N ALA A 41 3.98 -0.92 7.01
CA ALA A 41 4.14 -2.25 7.62
C ALA A 41 5.49 -2.88 7.26
N GLN A 42 5.89 -2.80 5.98
CA GLN A 42 7.18 -3.31 5.51
C GLN A 42 8.37 -2.57 6.11
N GLU A 43 8.29 -1.24 6.27
CA GLU A 43 9.32 -0.44 6.94
C GLU A 43 9.47 -0.83 8.41
N ARG A 44 8.37 -1.10 9.12
CA ARG A 44 8.40 -1.62 10.50
C ARG A 44 9.04 -2.99 10.58
N LEU A 45 8.64 -3.92 9.71
CA LEU A 45 9.20 -5.27 9.65
C LEU A 45 10.70 -5.27 9.31
N ALA A 46 11.13 -4.39 8.41
CA ALA A 46 12.54 -4.24 8.06
C ALA A 46 13.38 -3.72 9.22
N ARG A 47 12.81 -2.83 10.05
CA ARG A 47 13.50 -2.25 11.21
C ARG A 47 13.50 -3.18 12.42
N ASP A 48 12.36 -3.78 12.74
CA ASP A 48 12.12 -4.47 14.00
C ASP A 48 12.26 -6.00 13.87
N GLY A 49 12.32 -6.51 12.63
CA GLY A 49 12.35 -7.94 12.33
C GLY A 49 10.96 -8.59 12.34
N LEU A 50 10.90 -9.89 12.03
CA LEU A 50 9.62 -10.61 11.92
C LEU A 50 9.06 -11.06 13.29
N ILE A 51 9.91 -11.11 14.31
CA ILE A 51 9.57 -11.54 15.67
C ILE A 51 9.97 -10.42 16.62
N VAL A 52 9.05 -10.03 17.50
CA VAL A 52 9.25 -9.01 18.53
C VAL A 52 8.88 -9.59 19.89
N SER A 53 9.30 -8.94 20.98
CA SER A 53 8.89 -9.35 22.32
C SER A 53 7.56 -8.71 22.72
N ASP A 54 6.68 -9.49 23.36
CA ASP A 54 5.53 -8.95 24.08
C ASP A 54 5.98 -8.20 25.37
N PRO A 55 5.07 -7.56 26.12
CA PRO A 55 5.44 -6.86 27.37
C PRO A 55 6.04 -7.76 28.46
N LYS A 56 5.91 -9.09 28.35
CA LYS A 56 6.49 -10.07 29.27
C LYS A 56 7.82 -10.64 28.76
N GLY A 57 8.30 -10.19 27.60
CA GLY A 57 9.53 -10.65 26.97
C GLY A 57 9.37 -11.88 26.06
N ASN A 58 8.17 -12.43 25.91
CA ASN A 58 7.98 -13.62 25.07
C ASN A 58 8.05 -13.26 23.58
N PRO A 59 8.70 -14.08 22.74
CA PRO A 59 8.73 -13.84 21.30
C PRO A 59 7.35 -14.06 20.69
N ILE A 60 6.86 -13.06 19.97
CA ILE A 60 5.59 -13.09 19.22
C ILE A 60 5.82 -12.63 17.78
N PRO A 61 4.97 -13.06 16.82
CA PRO A 61 4.99 -12.50 15.47
C PRO A 61 4.76 -10.98 15.50
N HIS A 62 5.52 -10.23 14.70
CA HIS A 62 5.37 -8.78 14.64
C HIS A 62 3.94 -8.42 14.16
N PRO A 63 3.21 -7.56 14.89
CA PRO A 63 1.85 -7.13 14.48
C PRO A 63 1.74 -6.54 13.07
N ALA A 64 2.82 -5.98 12.53
CA ALA A 64 2.86 -5.45 11.17
C ALA A 64 2.64 -6.53 10.10
N LEU A 65 2.91 -7.80 10.38
CA LEU A 65 2.61 -8.91 9.46
C LEU A 65 1.12 -9.00 9.13
N ALA A 66 0.25 -8.79 10.12
CA ALA A 66 -1.20 -8.80 9.91
C ALA A 66 -1.64 -7.62 9.04
N ILE A 67 -1.07 -6.43 9.27
CA ILE A 67 -1.33 -5.22 8.47
C ILE A 67 -0.86 -5.44 7.03
N GLU A 68 0.37 -5.94 6.85
CA GLU A 68 0.95 -6.24 5.55
C GLU A 68 0.04 -7.18 4.76
N LYS A 69 -0.38 -8.29 5.37
CA LYS A 69 -1.24 -9.28 4.72
C LYS A 69 -2.56 -8.67 4.23
N VAL A 70 -3.27 -7.94 5.10
CA VAL A 70 -4.56 -7.32 4.75
C VAL A 70 -4.38 -6.30 3.63
N ALA A 71 -3.34 -5.46 3.71
CA ALA A 71 -3.05 -4.48 2.67
C ALA A 71 -2.73 -5.14 1.32
N GLN A 72 -1.92 -6.20 1.31
CA GLN A 72 -1.60 -6.96 0.10
C GLN A 72 -2.86 -7.57 -0.54
N ASP A 73 -3.77 -8.12 0.26
CA ASP A 73 -5.01 -8.72 -0.24
C ASP A 73 -5.92 -7.68 -0.90
N GLU A 74 -6.09 -6.51 -0.28
CA GLU A 74 -6.85 -5.41 -0.89
C GLU A 74 -6.16 -4.87 -2.16
N ILE A 75 -4.84 -4.69 -2.14
CA ILE A 75 -4.09 -4.25 -3.33
C ILE A 75 -4.23 -5.25 -4.48
N ARG A 76 -4.25 -6.57 -4.20
CA ARG A 76 -4.45 -7.59 -5.25
C ARG A 76 -5.85 -7.55 -5.84
N LYS A 77 -6.88 -7.32 -5.02
CA LYS A 77 -8.27 -7.22 -5.47
C LYS A 77 -8.50 -6.02 -6.41
N TRP A 78 -7.89 -4.87 -6.12
CA TRP A 78 -8.14 -3.61 -6.84
C TRP A 78 -7.03 -3.26 -7.85
N GLY A 79 -5.87 -3.90 -7.72
CA GLY A 79 -4.64 -3.46 -8.39
C GLY A 79 -4.67 -3.52 -9.90
N SER A 80 -5.58 -4.28 -10.53
CA SER A 80 -5.74 -4.27 -11.99
C SER A 80 -6.37 -2.97 -12.51
N GLN A 81 -7.23 -2.32 -11.73
CA GLN A 81 -7.95 -1.09 -12.11
C GLN A 81 -7.01 0.12 -12.22
N PHE A 82 -5.96 0.15 -11.41
CA PHE A 82 -5.02 1.28 -11.32
C PHE A 82 -3.70 1.04 -12.07
N LYS A 83 -3.60 -0.03 -12.88
CA LYS A 83 -2.42 -0.26 -13.74
C LYS A 83 -2.40 0.75 -14.89
N PRO A 84 -1.22 1.29 -15.25
CA PRO A 84 -1.08 2.10 -16.45
C PRO A 84 -1.60 1.34 -17.67
N ARG A 85 -2.40 2.01 -18.51
CA ARG A 85 -2.84 1.41 -19.77
C ARG A 85 -1.61 1.23 -20.65
N ARG A 86 -1.34 -0.01 -21.07
CA ARG A 86 -0.28 -0.27 -22.07
C ARG A 86 -0.61 0.59 -23.30
N ARG A 87 0.29 1.52 -23.66
CA ARG A 87 0.21 2.21 -24.96
C ARG A 87 0.17 1.11 -26.03
N ARG A 88 -0.95 0.99 -26.75
CA ARG A 88 -0.97 0.28 -28.03
C ARG A 88 -0.08 1.11 -28.96
N GLY A 89 1.15 0.62 -29.19
CA GLY A 89 1.95 1.05 -30.32
C GLY A 89 1.32 0.57 -31.62
#